data_AF-H1LIW4-F1
#
_entry.id   AF-H1LIW4-F1
#
_cell.length_a   1.000
_cell.length_b   1.000
_cell.length_c   1.000
_cell.angle_alpha   90.00
_cell.angle_beta   90.00
_cell.angle_gamma   90.00
#
_symmetry.space_group_name_H-M   'P 1'
#
loop_
_entity.id
_entity.type
_entity.pdbx_description
1 polymer ?
#
loop_
_entity_poly.entity_id
_entity_poly.type
_entity_poly.pdbx_seq_one_letter_code
_entity_poly.pdbx_strand_id
1 'polypeptide(L)'
;MKKLTNYVRLISVLIVGLISLILQFALNMPVYAQVVISVMGSLIALLMFIDMVKTLRSGKFGVDLLAITAVIATIAVGEYWAALIVLLMLTGGDALEDYAANKANSELQSLLENSPQSAHLVQG
;
A
#
# COMPACT_ATOMS: atom_id res chain seq x y z
N MET A 1 0.01 -14.96 -4.42
CA MET A 1 0.71 -13.95 -5.26
C MET A 1 0.22 -12.51 -5.07
N LYS A 2 -1.06 -12.23 -4.76
CA LYS A 2 -1.57 -10.86 -4.52
C LYS A 2 -0.93 -10.13 -3.31
N LYS A 3 -0.66 -10.82 -2.19
CA LYS A 3 -0.09 -10.21 -0.97
C LYS A 3 1.29 -9.59 -1.19
N LEU A 4 2.17 -10.23 -1.98
CA LEU A 4 3.50 -9.66 -2.28
C LEU A 4 3.39 -8.32 -3.03
N THR A 5 2.33 -8.13 -3.81
CA THR A 5 2.16 -6.93 -4.63
C THR A 5 1.95 -5.67 -3.78
N ASN A 6 1.21 -5.76 -2.67
CA ASN A 6 0.94 -4.62 -1.80
C ASN A 6 2.20 -4.13 -1.08
N TYR A 7 3.00 -5.06 -0.53
CA TYR A 7 4.29 -4.74 0.08
C TYR A 7 5.28 -4.16 -0.93
N VAL A 8 5.34 -4.71 -2.16
CA VAL A 8 6.19 -4.16 -3.22
C VAL A 8 5.77 -2.74 -3.60
N ARG A 9 4.47 -2.44 -3.64
CA ARG A 9 3.97 -1.07 -3.88
C ARG A 9 4.39 -0.11 -2.79
N LEU A 10 4.20 -0.48 -1.52
CA LEU A 10 4.60 0.33 -0.38
C LEU A 10 6.11 0.62 -0.41
N ILE A 11 6.93 -0.41 -0.62
CA ILE A 11 8.39 -0.27 -0.71
C ILE A 11 8.77 0.63 -1.89
N SER A 12 8.11 0.48 -3.03
CA SER A 12 8.37 1.33 -4.21
C SER A 12 8.06 2.80 -3.92
N VAL A 13 6.91 3.10 -3.29
CA VAL A 13 6.54 4.47 -2.89
C VAL A 13 7.52 5.04 -1.88
N LEU A 14 7.92 4.25 -0.88
CA LEU A 14 8.92 4.65 0.12
C LEU A 14 10.28 4.95 -0.50
N ILE A 15 10.76 4.08 -1.41
CA ILE A 15 12.04 4.28 -2.11
C ILE A 15 11.99 5.55 -2.95
N VAL A 16 10.93 5.75 -3.74
CA VAL A 16 10.78 6.97 -4.55
C VAL A 16 10.73 8.21 -3.65
N GLY A 17 9.99 8.16 -2.54
CA GLY A 17 9.93 9.24 -1.55
C GLY A 17 11.30 9.55 -0.94
N LEU A 18 12.04 8.54 -0.51
CA LEU A 18 13.39 8.68 0.06
C LEU A 18 14.38 9.27 -0.94
N ILE A 19 14.43 8.71 -2.15
CA ILE A 19 15.31 9.20 -3.22
C ILE A 19 14.99 10.68 -3.50
N SER A 20 13.70 11.01 -3.61
CA SER A 20 13.26 12.36 -3.91
C SER A 20 13.57 13.34 -2.78
N LEU A 21 13.43 12.92 -1.52
CA LEU A 21 13.76 13.72 -0.34
C LEU A 21 15.27 13.98 -0.28
N ILE A 22 16.08 12.95 -0.50
CA ILE A 22 17.55 13.07 -0.54
C ILE A 22 17.99 13.98 -1.69
N LEU A 23 17.43 13.82 -2.89
CA LEU A 23 17.76 14.69 -4.04
C LEU A 23 17.38 16.15 -3.78
N GLN A 24 16.23 16.40 -3.16
CA GLN A 24 15.75 17.75 -2.93
C GLN A 24 16.49 18.45 -1.78
N PHE A 25 16.66 17.79 -0.63
CA PHE A 25 17.23 18.41 0.57
C PHE A 25 18.75 18.25 0.69
N ALA A 26 19.34 17.14 0.24
CA ALA A 26 20.78 16.91 0.38
C ALA A 26 21.58 17.44 -0.82
N LEU A 27 21.03 17.36 -2.04
CA LEU A 27 21.73 17.73 -3.28
C LEU A 27 21.32 19.11 -3.82
N ASN A 28 20.30 19.78 -3.25
CA ASN A 28 19.81 21.11 -3.68
C ASN A 28 19.50 21.17 -5.20
N MET A 29 19.10 20.04 -5.78
CA MET A 29 18.80 19.89 -7.22
C MET A 29 17.29 19.68 -7.43
N PRO A 30 16.46 20.75 -7.28
CA PRO A 30 15.00 20.63 -7.26
C PRO A 30 14.43 20.10 -8.59
N VAL A 31 15.06 20.42 -9.72
CA VAL A 31 14.60 20.00 -11.05
C VAL A 31 14.69 18.48 -11.22
N TYR A 32 15.79 17.87 -10.80
CA TYR A 32 15.97 16.41 -10.90
C TYR A 32 15.05 15.66 -9.94
N ALA A 33 14.87 16.17 -8.72
CA ALA A 33 13.90 15.62 -7.76
C ALA A 33 12.46 15.66 -8.34
N GLN A 34 12.05 16.78 -8.92
CA GLN A 34 10.72 16.94 -9.50
C GLN A 34 10.48 16.00 -10.68
N VAL A 35 11.48 15.79 -11.55
CA VAL A 35 11.37 14.83 -12.66
C VAL A 35 11.24 13.41 -12.14
N VAL A 36 12.02 13.01 -11.13
CA VAL A 36 11.93 11.66 -10.53
C VAL A 36 10.57 11.44 -9.88
N ILE A 37 10.08 12.37 -9.06
CA ILE A 37 8.76 12.27 -8.43
C ILE A 37 7.67 12.24 -9.50
N SER A 38 7.73 13.13 -10.49
CA SER A 38 6.70 13.23 -11.53
C SER A 38 6.63 11.96 -12.37
N VAL A 39 7.77 11.45 -12.83
CA VAL A 39 7.81 10.29 -13.73
C VAL A 39 7.51 9.01 -12.97
N MET A 40 8.23 8.74 -11.88
CA MET A 40 8.02 7.50 -11.11
C MET A 40 6.70 7.52 -10.35
N GLY A 41 6.34 8.67 -9.75
CA GLY A 41 5.07 8.87 -9.06
C GLY A 41 3.88 8.76 -10.01
N SER A 42 3.92 9.37 -11.20
CA SER A 42 2.86 9.16 -12.20
C SER A 42 2.76 7.70 -12.62
N LEU A 43 3.88 7.01 -12.83
CA LEU A 43 3.86 5.62 -13.28
C LEU A 43 3.23 4.71 -12.22
N ILE A 44 3.60 4.88 -10.94
CA ILE A 44 2.98 4.16 -9.81
C ILE A 44 1.50 4.52 -9.70
N ALA A 45 1.15 5.80 -9.77
CA ALA A 45 -0.24 6.27 -9.72
C ALA A 45 -1.08 5.66 -10.84
N LEU A 46 -0.54 5.54 -12.05
CA LEU A 46 -1.24 4.99 -13.20
C LEU A 46 -1.47 3.48 -13.04
N LEU A 47 -0.48 2.74 -12.54
CA LEU A 47 -0.65 1.31 -12.21
C LEU A 47 -1.72 1.10 -11.14
N MET A 48 -1.71 1.90 -10.07
CA MET A 48 -2.73 1.85 -9.02
C MET A 48 -4.11 2.25 -9.52
N PHE A 49 -4.19 3.28 -10.38
CA PHE A 49 -5.42 3.73 -11.02
C PHE A 49 -6.07 2.61 -11.84
N ILE A 50 -5.29 1.88 -12.65
CA ILE A 50 -5.81 0.76 -13.43
C ILE A 50 -6.45 -0.30 -12.53
N ASP A 51 -5.82 -0.62 -11.41
CA ASP A 51 -6.35 -1.65 -10.50
C ASP A 51 -7.57 -1.15 -9.72
N MET A 52 -7.59 0.10 -9.30
CA MET A 52 -8.77 0.69 -8.68
C MET A 52 -9.94 0.75 -9.66
N VAL A 53 -9.72 1.09 -10.94
CA VAL A 53 -10.78 1.05 -11.98
C VAL A 53 -11.32 -0.38 -12.16
N LYS A 54 -10.47 -1.41 -12.09
CA LYS A 54 -10.95 -2.81 -12.10
C LYS A 54 -11.81 -3.13 -10.88
N THR A 55 -11.41 -2.66 -9.69
CA THR A 55 -12.18 -2.83 -8.45
C THR A 55 -13.54 -2.12 -8.53
N LEU A 56 -13.57 -0.88 -9.02
CA LEU A 56 -14.79 -0.13 -9.25
C LEU A 56 -15.73 -0.85 -10.24
N ARG A 57 -15.19 -1.40 -11.33
CA ARG A 57 -15.97 -2.16 -12.32
C ARG A 57 -16.59 -3.43 -11.74
N SER A 58 -16.02 -3.96 -10.65
CA SER A 58 -16.60 -5.10 -9.91
C SER A 58 -17.76 -4.71 -8.98
N GLY A 59 -18.17 -3.44 -8.97
CA GLY A 59 -19.29 -2.94 -8.16
C GLY A 59 -18.91 -2.56 -6.73
N LYS A 60 -17.63 -2.65 -6.37
CA LYS A 60 -17.10 -2.25 -5.06
C LYS A 60 -16.67 -0.78 -5.11
N PHE A 61 -17.64 0.11 -4.96
CA PHE A 61 -17.39 1.53 -4.77
C PHE A 61 -17.13 1.80 -3.29
N GLY A 62 -15.96 2.34 -2.96
CA GLY A 62 -15.54 2.60 -1.58
C GLY A 62 -14.53 3.74 -1.51
N VAL A 63 -13.63 3.68 -0.53
CA VAL A 63 -12.58 4.69 -0.29
C VAL A 63 -11.65 4.85 -1.51
N ASP A 64 -11.51 3.80 -2.34
CA ASP A 64 -10.70 3.79 -3.57
C ASP A 64 -11.05 4.93 -4.56
N LEU A 65 -12.33 5.30 -4.68
CA LEU A 65 -12.73 6.37 -5.60
C LEU A 65 -12.26 7.75 -5.13
N LEU A 66 -12.37 8.02 -3.83
CA LEU A 66 -11.89 9.27 -3.23
C LEU A 66 -10.37 9.37 -3.35
N ALA A 67 -9.68 8.25 -3.13
CA ALA A 67 -8.24 8.13 -3.30
C ALA A 67 -7.77 8.41 -4.74
N ILE A 68 -8.40 7.81 -5.75
CA ILE A 68 -8.15 8.12 -7.17
C ILE A 68 -8.28 9.62 -7.42
N THR A 69 -9.39 10.19 -6.95
CA THR A 69 -9.72 11.59 -7.19
C THR A 69 -8.68 12.51 -6.56
N ALA A 70 -8.20 12.19 -5.34
CA ALA A 70 -7.16 12.93 -4.66
C ALA A 70 -5.81 12.87 -5.39
N VAL A 71 -5.39 11.69 -5.88
CA VAL A 71 -4.16 11.54 -6.66
C VAL A 71 -4.24 12.34 -7.97
N ILE A 72 -5.35 12.26 -8.70
CA ILE A 72 -5.55 13.04 -9.93
C ILE A 72 -5.54 14.54 -9.63
N ALA A 73 -6.24 14.98 -8.58
CA ALA A 73 -6.31 16.39 -8.20
C ALA A 73 -4.93 16.97 -7.84
N THR A 74 -4.15 16.26 -7.03
CA THR A 74 -2.81 16.70 -6.62
C THR A 74 -1.84 16.78 -7.81
N ILE A 75 -1.89 15.81 -8.74
CA ILE A 75 -1.10 15.86 -9.98
C ILE A 75 -1.55 17.03 -10.87
N ALA A 76 -2.87 17.26 -11.00
CA ALA A 76 -3.42 18.34 -11.82
C ALA A 76 -3.03 19.74 -11.32
N VAL A 77 -2.91 19.91 -10.00
CA VAL A 77 -2.46 21.16 -9.37
C VAL A 77 -0.93 21.29 -9.37
N GLY A 78 -0.19 20.23 -9.71
CA GLY A 78 1.28 20.22 -9.70
C GLY A 78 1.90 19.99 -8.33
N GLU A 79 1.12 19.51 -7.36
CA GLU A 79 1.57 19.22 -5.99
C GLU A 79 2.04 17.77 -5.86
N TYR A 80 3.23 17.50 -6.38
CA TYR A 80 3.79 16.14 -6.46
C TYR A 80 4.08 15.51 -5.09
N TRP A 81 4.46 16.33 -4.11
CA TRP A 81 4.66 15.87 -2.72
C TRP A 81 3.34 15.43 -2.08
N ALA A 82 2.26 16.17 -2.32
CA ALA A 82 0.94 15.80 -1.84
C ALA A 82 0.48 14.48 -2.48
N ALA A 83 0.69 14.32 -3.80
CA ALA A 83 0.38 13.07 -4.50
C ALA A 83 1.14 11.88 -3.90
N LEU A 84 2.42 12.05 -3.58
CA LEU A 84 3.25 11.00 -2.96
C LEU A 84 2.75 10.60 -1.57
N ILE A 85 2.33 11.58 -0.75
CA ILE A 85 1.74 11.30 0.56
C ILE A 85 0.45 10.48 0.42
N VAL A 86 -0.43 10.85 -0.50
CA VAL A 86 -1.67 10.08 -0.75
C VAL A 86 -1.37 8.64 -1.19
N LEU A 87 -0.40 8.44 -2.08
CA LEU A 87 0.04 7.11 -2.50
C LEU A 87 0.62 6.30 -1.33
N LEU A 88 1.38 6.94 -0.44
CA LEU A 88 1.92 6.31 0.76
C LEU A 88 0.81 5.89 1.73
N MET A 89 -0.21 6.73 1.92
CA MET A 89 -1.36 6.39 2.76
C MET A 89 -2.13 5.18 2.23
N LEU A 90 -2.35 5.13 0.91
CA LEU A 90 -3.01 4.01 0.25
C LEU A 90 -2.23 2.71 0.39
N THR A 91 -0.98 2.71 -0.08
CA THR A 91 -0.14 1.51 -0.06
C THR A 91 0.20 1.08 1.36
N GLY A 92 0.29 2.02 2.30
CA GLY A 92 0.47 1.76 3.72
C GLY A 92 -0.76 1.11 4.35
N GLY A 93 -1.96 1.60 4.04
CA GLY A 93 -3.22 0.99 4.48
C GLY A 93 -3.35 -0.45 4.03
N ASP A 94 -3.16 -0.72 2.73
CA ASP A 94 -3.22 -2.07 2.16
C ASP A 94 -2.22 -3.03 2.83
N ALA A 95 -0.99 -2.57 3.04
CA ALA A 95 0.06 -3.38 3.67
C ALA A 95 -0.22 -3.66 5.16
N LEU A 96 -0.78 -2.68 5.88
CA LEU A 96 -1.17 -2.84 7.28
C LEU A 96 -2.37 -3.79 7.43
N GLU A 97 -3.34 -3.71 6.52
CA GLU A 97 -4.48 -4.62 6.48
C GLU A 97 -4.00 -6.06 6.22
N ASP A 98 -3.14 -6.27 5.23
CA ASP A 98 -2.53 -7.58 4.93
C ASP A 98 -1.77 -8.13 6.15
N TYR A 99 -1.00 -7.29 6.84
CA TYR A 99 -0.27 -7.66 8.05
C TYR A 99 -1.22 -8.09 9.17
N ALA A 100 -2.24 -7.28 9.47
CA ALA A 100 -3.20 -7.54 10.52
C ALA A 100 -4.00 -8.83 10.25
N ALA A 101 -4.44 -9.03 9.00
CA ALA A 101 -5.13 -10.24 8.57
C ALA A 101 -4.23 -11.48 8.71
N ASN A 102 -2.94 -11.36 8.40
CA ASN A 102 -2.00 -12.47 8.53
C ASN A 102 -1.74 -12.81 10.00
N LYS A 103 -1.60 -11.80 10.86
CA LYS A 103 -1.45 -11.98 12.30
C LYS A 103 -2.69 -12.64 12.90
N ALA A 104 -3.89 -12.17 12.56
CA ALA A 104 -5.14 -12.77 13.04
C ALA A 104 -5.28 -14.24 12.63
N ASN A 105 -4.97 -14.57 11.37
CA ASN A 105 -5.00 -15.97 10.91
C ASN A 105 -4.00 -16.85 11.66
N SER A 106 -2.79 -16.35 11.91
CA SER A 106 -1.78 -17.09 12.68
C SER A 106 -2.25 -17.40 14.10
N GLU A 107 -2.88 -16.45 14.79
CA GLU A 107 -3.42 -16.66 16.13
C GLU A 107 -4.56 -17.68 16.13
N LEU A 108 -5.49 -17.59 15.16
CA LEU A 108 -6.57 -18.58 14.99
C LEU A 108 -6.01 -19.98 14.71
N GLN A 109 -4.95 -20.08 13.90
CA GLN A 109 -4.29 -21.34 13.59
C GLN A 109 -3.64 -21.95 14.83
N SER A 110 -2.97 -21.13 15.65
CA SER A 110 -2.42 -21.57 16.95
C SER A 110 -3.51 -22.03 17.92
N LEU A 111 -4.69 -21.40 17.94
CA LEU A 111 -5.81 -21.86 18.76
C LEU A 111 -6.35 -23.23 18.29
N LEU A 112 -6.40 -23.45 16.98
CA LEU A 112 -6.81 -24.74 16.41
C LEU A 112 -5.79 -25.84 16.71
N GLU A 113 -4.49 -25.56 16.58
CA GLU A 113 -3.41 -26.51 16.85
C GLU A 113 -3.33 -26.92 18.32
N ASN A 114 -3.70 -26.03 19.25
CA ASN A 114 -3.73 -26.31 20.68
C ASN A 114 -5.03 -26.97 21.17
N SER A 115 -5.94 -27.36 20.26
CA SER A 115 -7.15 -28.10 20.64
C SER A 115 -6.78 -29.56 20.96
N PRO A 116 -6.99 -30.06 22.19
CA PRO A 116 -6.55 -31.39 22.59
C PRO A 116 -7.33 -32.46 21.81
N GLN A 117 -6.61 -33.21 20.98
CA GLN A 117 -7.21 -34.29 20.17
C GLN A 117 -7.28 -35.64 20.90
N SER A 118 -6.68 -35.74 22.09
CA SER A 118 -6.59 -36.99 22.83
C SER A 118 -6.77 -36.74 24.33
N ALA A 119 -7.58 -37.56 24.98
CA ALA A 119 -7.85 -37.48 26.41
C ALA A 119 -7.59 -38.85 27.06
N HIS A 120 -7.02 -38.85 28.27
CA HIS A 120 -6.79 -40.06 29.04
C HIS A 120 -8.02 -40.36 29.91
N LEU A 121 -8.63 -41.52 29.73
CA LEU A 121 -9.81 -41.93 30.49
C LEU A 121 -9.36 -42.66 31.76
N VAL A 122 -9.66 -42.10 32.93
CA VAL A 122 -9.36 -42.74 34.22
C VAL A 122 -10.51 -43.70 34.54
N GLN A 123 -10.23 -45.01 34.53
CA GLN A 123 -11.17 -46.04 35.00
C GLN A 123 -10.89 -46.30 36.49
N GLY A 124 -11.89 -46.00 37.32
CA GLY A 124 -11.94 -46.34 38.75
C GLY A 124 -12.64 -47.66 38.98
#